data_AF-A0A645B1D3-F1
#
_entry.id   AF-A0A645B1D3-F1
#
_cell.length_a   1.000
_cell.length_b   1.000
_cell.length_c   1.000
_cell.angle_alpha   90.00
_cell.angle_beta   90.00
_cell.angle_gamma   90.00
#
_symmetry.space_group_name_H-M   'P 1'
#
loop_
_entity.id
_entity.type
_entity.pdbx_description
1 polymer ?
#
loop_
_entity_poly.entity_id
_entity_poly.type
_entity_poly.pdbx_seq_one_letter_code
_entity_poly.pdbx_strand_id
1 'polypeptide(L)'
;MSELTEKQIKTRWVDVKKQIKERPLLAYRVGIPLDDWDKYMHSTPPFDEVNRIYFEIQEDRKRKTLRIKEALSKIVGYRESKEFSRKSGVSDTVIRDIIEEKKEMAGYDVINRLELFLHVTMTDFELSLENPLSVKQYTHEYIGEIATQIDGVADRLKQYCFKLSEMSRKMENDKDWQGHEVEPTYTLNHIIGRLSDLKEHIDSYWKIYVDKKK
;
A
#
# COMPACT_ATOMS: atom_id res chain seq x y z
N MET A 1 23.43 21.77 -9.50
CA MET A 1 22.69 20.56 -9.93
C MET A 1 22.87 20.44 -11.43
N SER A 2 23.24 19.27 -11.96
CA SER A 2 23.38 19.07 -13.42
C SER A 2 22.04 19.33 -14.10
N GLU A 3 22.03 20.15 -15.15
CA GLU A 3 20.82 20.38 -15.94
C GLU A 3 20.34 19.05 -16.53
N LEU A 4 19.06 18.77 -16.31
CA LEU A 4 18.43 17.58 -16.85
C LEU A 4 18.26 17.75 -18.36
N THR A 5 18.50 16.67 -19.10
CA THR A 5 18.20 16.64 -20.54
C THR A 5 16.70 16.83 -20.79
N GLU A 6 16.34 17.30 -21.98
CA GLU A 6 14.94 17.46 -22.39
C GLU A 6 14.13 16.16 -22.23
N LYS A 7 14.74 15.01 -22.55
CA LYS A 7 14.11 13.69 -22.38
C LYS A 7 13.81 13.40 -20.91
N GLN A 8 14.74 13.68 -20.00
CA GLN A 8 14.55 13.45 -18.56
C GLN A 8 13.45 14.35 -17.98
N ILE A 9 13.33 15.58 -18.49
CA ILE A 9 12.30 16.54 -18.05
C ILE A 9 10.92 16.11 -18.53
N LYS A 10 10.79 15.64 -19.77
CA LYS A 10 9.54 15.04 -20.26
C LYS A 10 9.11 13.84 -19.42
N THR A 11 10.03 12.93 -19.09
CA THR A 11 9.73 11.79 -18.19
C THR A 11 9.27 12.27 -16.81
N ARG A 12 10.00 13.22 -16.21
CA ARG A 12 9.60 13.82 -14.92
C ARG A 12 8.20 14.43 -14.98
N TRP A 13 7.88 15.14 -16.05
CA TRP A 13 6.55 15.72 -16.23
C TRP A 13 5.45 14.66 -16.38
N VAL A 14 5.72 13.53 -17.04
CA VAL A 14 4.79 12.39 -17.10
C VAL A 14 4.52 11.85 -15.69
N ASP A 15 5.54 11.69 -14.87
CA ASP A 15 5.40 11.23 -13.49
C ASP A 15 4.62 12.21 -12.62
N VAL A 16 4.90 13.51 -12.74
CA VAL A 16 4.15 14.59 -12.06
C VAL A 16 2.68 14.57 -12.48
N LYS A 17 2.38 14.49 -13.77
CA LYS A 17 1.00 14.39 -14.28
C LYS A 17 0.28 13.18 -13.73
N LYS A 18 0.93 12.03 -13.63
CA LYS A 18 0.32 10.83 -13.02
C LYS A 18 -0.08 11.10 -11.57
N GLN A 19 0.82 11.68 -10.78
CA GLN A 19 0.55 11.97 -9.36
C GLN A 19 -0.59 12.98 -9.17
N ILE A 20 -0.64 14.00 -10.02
CA ILE A 20 -1.70 15.03 -10.02
C ILE A 20 -3.04 14.45 -10.48
N LYS A 21 -3.07 13.59 -11.52
CA LYS A 21 -4.32 12.97 -11.98
C LYS A 21 -4.96 12.09 -10.92
N GLU A 22 -4.14 11.37 -10.17
CA GLU A 22 -4.60 10.57 -9.02
C GLU A 22 -5.09 11.45 -7.85
N ARG A 23 -4.65 12.71 -7.77
CA ARG A 23 -4.89 13.65 -6.66
C ARG A 23 -5.11 15.06 -7.19
N PRO A 24 -6.27 15.38 -7.78
CA PRO A 24 -6.45 16.67 -8.47
C PRO A 24 -6.16 17.89 -7.59
N LEU A 25 -6.46 17.82 -6.28
CA LEU A 25 -6.17 18.89 -5.34
C LEU A 25 -4.67 19.14 -5.12
N LEU A 26 -3.81 18.18 -5.47
CA LEU A 26 -2.35 18.35 -5.44
C LEU A 26 -1.90 19.46 -6.39
N ALA A 27 -2.61 19.70 -7.50
CA ALA A 27 -2.31 20.77 -8.44
C ALA A 27 -2.33 22.15 -7.77
N TYR A 28 -3.34 22.40 -6.94
CA TYR A 28 -3.45 23.64 -6.17
C TYR A 28 -2.36 23.71 -5.10
N ARG A 29 -2.09 22.59 -4.42
CA ARG A 29 -1.08 22.50 -3.37
C ARG A 29 0.32 22.86 -3.86
N VAL A 30 0.67 22.45 -5.08
CA VAL A 30 1.98 22.71 -5.70
C VAL A 30 2.00 24.03 -6.50
N GLY A 31 0.90 24.80 -6.45
CA GLY A 31 0.80 26.13 -7.02
C GLY A 31 0.79 26.13 -8.56
N ILE A 32 0.04 25.21 -9.19
CA ILE A 32 -0.26 25.32 -10.62
C ILE A 32 -1.42 26.31 -10.79
N PRO A 33 -1.24 27.42 -11.53
CA PRO A 33 -2.34 28.36 -11.81
C PRO A 33 -3.45 27.68 -12.61
N LEU A 34 -4.71 28.07 -12.33
CA LEU A 34 -5.87 27.57 -13.07
C LEU A 34 -5.77 27.85 -14.57
N ASP A 35 -5.29 29.04 -14.94
CA ASP A 35 -5.17 29.48 -16.33
C ASP A 35 -4.15 28.65 -17.13
N ASP A 36 -3.16 28.06 -16.45
CA ASP A 36 -2.12 27.23 -17.06
C ASP A 36 -2.45 25.74 -17.05
N TRP A 37 -3.51 25.33 -16.34
CA TRP A 37 -3.86 23.93 -16.12
C TRP A 37 -4.02 23.14 -17.41
N ASP A 38 -4.90 23.59 -18.30
CA ASP A 38 -5.20 22.88 -19.55
C ASP A 38 -3.97 22.79 -20.44
N LYS A 39 -3.20 23.88 -20.51
CA LYS A 39 -1.93 23.92 -21.25
C LYS A 39 -0.95 22.88 -20.70
N TYR A 40 -0.82 22.78 -19.39
CA TYR A 40 0.12 21.87 -18.73
C TYR A 40 -0.33 20.41 -18.86
N MET A 41 -1.62 20.14 -18.84
CA MET A 41 -2.15 18.78 -19.03
C MET A 41 -1.92 18.26 -20.46
N HIS A 42 -1.99 19.13 -21.46
CA HIS A 42 -1.82 18.75 -22.87
C HIS A 42 -0.40 18.93 -23.42
N SER A 43 0.49 19.67 -22.74
CA SER A 43 1.87 19.91 -23.17
C SER A 43 2.89 19.68 -22.04
N THR A 44 4.14 20.10 -22.22
CA THR A 44 5.18 20.08 -21.17
C THR A 44 5.53 21.53 -20.81
N PRO A 45 5.42 21.94 -19.54
CA PRO A 45 5.83 23.27 -19.09
C PRO A 45 7.33 23.54 -19.31
N PRO A 46 7.77 24.80 -19.14
CA PRO A 46 9.18 25.14 -19.04
C PRO A 46 9.95 24.30 -18.00
N PHE A 47 11.25 24.11 -18.23
CA PHE A 47 12.11 23.23 -17.44
C PHE A 47 12.16 23.60 -15.95
N ASP A 48 12.27 24.88 -15.67
CA ASP A 48 12.23 25.49 -14.34
C ASP A 48 10.90 25.21 -13.64
N GLU A 49 9.79 25.33 -14.36
CA GLU A 49 8.46 25.09 -13.82
C GLU A 49 8.21 23.61 -13.50
N VAL A 50 8.62 22.70 -14.39
CA VAL A 50 8.54 21.24 -14.12
C VAL A 50 9.36 20.89 -12.87
N ASN A 51 10.55 21.47 -12.71
CA ASN A 51 11.39 21.22 -11.55
C ASN A 51 10.80 21.82 -10.27
N ARG A 52 10.29 23.05 -10.32
CA ARG A 52 9.59 23.69 -9.19
C ARG A 52 8.46 22.81 -8.67
N ILE A 53 7.54 22.39 -9.56
CA ILE A 53 6.41 21.53 -9.22
C ILE A 53 6.90 20.19 -8.65
N TYR A 54 7.90 19.57 -9.28
CA TYR A 54 8.45 18.31 -8.81
C TYR A 54 9.03 18.41 -7.39
N PHE A 55 9.77 19.49 -7.10
CA PHE A 55 10.34 19.70 -5.77
C PHE A 55 9.26 19.99 -4.72
N GLU A 56 8.24 20.78 -5.05
CA GLU A 56 7.08 21.00 -4.18
C GLU A 56 6.36 19.69 -3.83
N ILE A 57 6.25 18.76 -4.79
CA ILE A 57 5.73 17.42 -4.54
C ILE A 57 6.61 16.63 -3.57
N GLN A 58 7.95 16.69 -3.70
CA GLN A 58 8.84 15.99 -2.77
C GLN A 58 8.72 16.58 -1.35
N GLU A 59 8.66 17.90 -1.23
CA GLU A 59 8.50 18.59 0.06
C GLU A 59 7.13 18.31 0.70
N ASP A 60 6.05 18.23 -0.08
CA ASP A 60 4.74 17.79 0.42
C ASP A 60 4.81 16.36 0.97
N ARG A 61 5.43 15.43 0.24
CA ARG A 61 5.62 14.04 0.70
C ARG A 61 6.47 13.97 1.97
N LYS A 62 7.53 14.77 2.06
CA LYS A 62 8.39 14.84 3.26
C LYS A 62 7.59 15.33 4.48
N ARG A 63 6.85 16.43 4.33
CA ARG A 63 5.97 16.98 5.38
C ARG A 63 4.90 15.98 5.83
N LYS A 64 4.24 15.31 4.89
CA LYS A 64 3.22 14.29 5.21
C LYS A 64 3.83 13.06 5.89
N THR A 65 4.99 12.62 5.44
CA THR A 65 5.71 11.50 6.08
C THR A 65 6.09 11.85 7.53
N LEU A 66 6.57 13.07 7.77
CA LEU A 66 6.85 13.55 9.12
C LEU A 66 5.58 13.61 10.00
N ARG A 67 4.48 14.16 9.48
CA ARG A 67 3.19 14.21 10.19
C ARG A 67 2.70 12.83 10.58
N ILE A 68 2.80 11.87 9.67
CA ILE A 68 2.47 10.46 9.91
C ILE A 68 3.36 9.87 10.99
N LYS A 69 4.68 10.09 10.93
CA LYS A 69 5.62 9.64 11.96
C LYS A 69 5.22 10.14 13.33
N GLU A 70 4.97 11.44 13.48
CA GLU A 70 4.59 12.05 14.75
C GLU A 70 3.29 11.43 15.32
N ALA A 71 2.30 11.19 14.46
CA ALA A 71 1.05 10.55 14.85
C ALA A 71 1.24 9.07 15.21
N LEU A 72 2.00 8.32 14.42
CA LEU A 72 2.35 6.92 14.72
C LEU A 72 3.06 6.83 16.08
N SER A 73 4.06 7.67 16.35
CA SER A 73 4.79 7.67 17.63
C SER A 73 3.89 7.87 18.85
N LYS A 74 2.72 8.53 18.72
CA LYS A 74 1.76 8.71 19.83
C LYS A 74 0.95 7.46 20.15
N ILE A 75 0.72 6.61 19.17
CA ILE A 75 -0.03 5.35 19.32
C ILE A 75 0.90 4.14 19.55
N VAL A 76 2.22 4.31 19.38
CA VAL A 76 3.19 3.22 19.35
C VAL A 76 3.82 2.97 20.72
N GLY A 77 3.57 1.77 21.28
CA GLY A 77 4.64 0.98 21.85
C GLY A 77 5.36 0.26 20.70
N TYR A 78 6.68 0.38 20.57
CA TYR A 78 7.51 -0.09 19.43
C TYR A 78 7.26 -1.57 18.96
N ARG A 79 6.54 -2.38 19.75
CA ARG A 79 6.28 -3.80 19.52
C ARG A 79 5.04 -4.12 18.66
N GLU A 80 4.20 -3.14 18.29
CA GLU A 80 2.92 -3.39 17.60
C GLU A 80 2.95 -3.20 16.06
N SER A 81 4.13 -3.04 15.43
CA SER A 81 4.23 -2.73 13.98
C SER A 81 3.55 -3.76 13.06
N LYS A 82 3.52 -5.04 13.46
CA LYS A 82 2.82 -6.10 12.72
C LYS A 82 1.31 -5.91 12.75
N GLU A 83 0.76 -5.50 13.89
CA GLU A 83 -0.68 -5.27 14.03
C GLU A 83 -1.11 -4.05 13.23
N PHE A 84 -0.32 -2.96 13.25
CA PHE A 84 -0.57 -1.82 12.38
C PHE A 84 -0.46 -2.17 10.90
N SER A 85 0.52 -3.01 10.53
CA SER A 85 0.67 -3.45 9.15
C SER A 85 -0.60 -4.11 8.61
N ARG A 86 -1.22 -4.98 9.42
CA ARG A 86 -2.48 -5.64 9.09
C ARG A 86 -3.64 -4.66 8.99
N LYS A 87 -3.70 -3.69 9.90
CA LYS A 87 -4.76 -2.68 9.93
C LYS A 87 -4.65 -1.69 8.76
N SER A 88 -3.48 -1.12 8.51
CA SER A 88 -3.29 -0.06 7.52
C SER A 88 -2.99 -0.57 6.10
N GLY A 89 -2.75 -1.87 5.92
CA GLY A 89 -2.35 -2.44 4.62
C GLY A 89 -1.02 -1.91 4.10
N VAL A 90 -0.12 -1.51 5.00
CA VAL A 90 1.26 -1.06 4.71
C VAL A 90 2.22 -2.01 5.41
N SER A 91 3.32 -2.41 4.76
CA SER A 91 4.23 -3.38 5.37
C SER A 91 4.84 -2.88 6.68
N ASP A 92 5.04 -3.80 7.62
CA ASP A 92 5.61 -3.53 8.95
C ASP A 92 6.97 -2.83 8.86
N THR A 93 7.76 -3.20 7.85
CA THR A 93 9.09 -2.68 7.58
C THR A 93 9.03 -1.22 7.15
N VAL A 94 8.09 -0.87 6.27
CA VAL A 94 7.89 0.53 5.85
C VAL A 94 7.42 1.39 7.03
N ILE A 95 6.50 0.87 7.86
CA ILE A 95 6.05 1.57 9.07
C ILE A 95 7.24 1.80 10.02
N ARG A 96 8.06 0.77 10.25
CA ARG A 96 9.26 0.86 11.10
C ARG A 96 10.26 1.87 10.56
N ASP A 97 10.55 1.85 9.26
CA ASP A 97 11.49 2.77 8.64
C ASP A 97 11.03 4.24 8.74
N ILE A 98 9.72 4.50 8.70
CA ILE A 98 9.17 5.85 8.92
C ILE A 98 9.35 6.28 10.38
N ILE A 99 9.02 5.40 11.34
CA ILE A 99 9.16 5.69 12.78
C ILE A 99 10.62 5.95 13.15
N GLU A 100 11.54 5.13 12.62
CA GLU A 100 12.99 5.21 12.86
C GLU A 100 13.71 6.27 12.01
N GLU A 101 12.97 7.10 11.26
CA GLU A 101 13.50 8.13 10.36
C GLU A 101 14.42 7.62 9.23
N LYS A 102 14.53 6.30 9.04
CA LYS A 102 15.25 5.70 7.90
C LYS A 102 14.58 6.04 6.56
N LYS A 103 13.28 6.35 6.58
CA LYS A 103 12.49 6.73 5.42
C LYS A 103 11.93 8.14 5.56
N GLU A 104 12.73 9.12 5.15
CA GLU A 104 12.34 10.54 5.17
C GLU A 104 11.13 10.88 4.27
N MET A 105 10.90 10.08 3.23
CA MET A 105 9.88 10.36 2.24
C MET A 105 9.19 9.08 1.74
N ALA A 106 7.97 8.86 2.19
CA ALA A 106 7.11 7.79 1.70
C ALA A 106 6.48 8.15 0.34
N GLY A 107 6.09 7.13 -0.44
CA GLY A 107 5.28 7.32 -1.64
C GLY A 107 3.84 7.70 -1.26
N TYR A 108 3.11 8.38 -2.16
CA TYR A 108 1.76 8.80 -1.84
C TYR A 108 0.80 7.64 -1.55
N ASP A 109 0.97 6.46 -2.15
CA ASP A 109 0.14 5.28 -1.80
C ASP A 109 0.27 4.92 -0.31
N VAL A 110 1.51 4.86 0.20
CA VAL A 110 1.79 4.63 1.63
C VAL A 110 1.22 5.76 2.49
N ILE A 111 1.42 7.01 2.08
CA ILE A 111 0.90 8.19 2.80
C ILE A 111 -0.62 8.11 2.90
N ASN A 112 -1.33 7.87 1.79
CA ASN A 112 -2.79 7.88 1.77
C ASN A 112 -3.37 6.82 2.70
N ARG A 113 -2.79 5.60 2.68
CA ARG A 113 -3.21 4.48 3.53
C ARG A 113 -2.95 4.75 5.01
N LEU A 114 -1.77 5.27 5.35
CA LEU A 114 -1.42 5.58 6.75
C LEU A 114 -2.23 6.75 7.28
N GLU A 115 -2.45 7.81 6.49
CA GLU A 115 -3.32 8.91 6.89
C GLU A 115 -4.76 8.43 7.11
N LEU A 116 -5.29 7.57 6.24
CA LEU A 116 -6.63 7.02 6.42
C LEU A 116 -6.73 6.16 7.69
N PHE A 117 -5.72 5.33 7.94
CA PHE A 117 -5.62 4.53 9.16
C PHE A 117 -5.56 5.41 10.41
N LEU A 118 -4.70 6.43 10.42
CA LEU A 118 -4.55 7.36 11.53
C LEU A 118 -5.84 8.15 11.75
N HIS A 119 -6.50 8.62 10.68
CA HIS A 119 -7.77 9.33 10.75
C HIS A 119 -8.88 8.49 11.40
N VAL A 120 -8.95 7.19 11.10
CA VAL A 120 -9.93 6.28 11.70
C VAL A 120 -9.54 5.91 13.14
N THR A 121 -8.25 5.91 13.46
CA THR A 121 -7.73 5.43 14.75
C THR A 121 -7.67 6.54 15.80
N MET A 122 -7.28 7.75 15.39
CA MET A 122 -7.09 8.95 16.20
C MET A 122 -8.12 10.01 15.83
N THR A 123 -8.87 10.50 16.82
CA THR A 123 -9.96 11.48 16.60
C THR A 123 -9.47 12.85 16.17
N ASP A 124 -8.22 13.20 16.47
CA ASP A 124 -7.58 14.49 16.18
C ASP A 124 -6.76 14.49 14.88
N PHE A 125 -6.61 13.34 14.20
CA PHE A 125 -5.86 13.26 12.96
C PHE A 125 -6.76 13.60 11.76
N GLU A 126 -6.54 14.78 11.19
CA GLU A 126 -7.22 15.19 9.96
C GLU A 126 -6.57 14.56 8.72
N LEU A 127 -7.42 14.05 7.83
CA LEU A 127 -7.00 13.53 6.53
C LEU A 127 -6.52 14.69 5.65
N SER A 128 -5.43 14.50 4.89
CA SER A 128 -5.03 15.52 3.93
C SER A 128 -6.09 15.68 2.84
N LEU A 129 -6.36 16.93 2.42
CA LEU A 129 -7.36 17.23 1.39
C LEU A 129 -7.09 16.49 0.07
N GLU A 130 -5.82 16.26 -0.28
CA GLU A 130 -5.44 15.57 -1.51
C GLU A 130 -5.50 14.05 -1.42
N ASN A 131 -5.84 13.49 -0.24
CA ASN A 131 -5.95 12.05 -0.07
C ASN A 131 -7.20 11.53 -0.80
N PRO A 132 -7.05 10.69 -1.84
CA PRO A 132 -8.17 10.25 -2.65
C PRO A 132 -8.97 9.12 -2.00
N LEU A 133 -8.46 8.53 -0.90
CA LEU A 133 -9.08 7.38 -0.27
C LEU A 133 -10.22 7.79 0.65
N SER A 134 -11.37 7.16 0.45
CA SER A 134 -12.44 7.15 1.45
C SER A 134 -12.45 5.82 2.19
N VAL A 135 -12.88 5.82 3.46
CA VAL A 135 -13.02 4.58 4.24
C VAL A 135 -13.87 3.54 3.48
N LYS A 136 -14.98 3.96 2.87
CA LYS A 136 -15.88 3.06 2.15
C LYS A 136 -15.20 2.39 0.95
N GLN A 137 -14.54 3.18 0.11
CA GLN A 137 -13.86 2.66 -1.09
C GLN A 137 -12.69 1.77 -0.70
N TYR A 138 -11.86 2.21 0.24
CA TYR A 138 -10.73 1.45 0.73
C TYR A 138 -11.15 0.09 1.32
N THR A 139 -12.25 0.06 2.11
CA THR A 139 -12.82 -1.19 2.63
C THR A 139 -13.31 -2.12 1.54
N HIS A 140 -13.96 -1.59 0.51
CA HIS A 140 -14.43 -2.42 -0.59
C HIS A 140 -13.26 -3.06 -1.35
N GLU A 141 -12.24 -2.26 -1.68
CA GLU A 141 -11.04 -2.73 -2.40
C GLU A 141 -10.26 -3.76 -1.57
N TYR A 142 -9.98 -3.46 -0.29
CA TYR A 142 -9.20 -4.34 0.58
C TYR A 142 -9.88 -5.71 0.81
N ILE A 143 -11.20 -5.71 1.03
CA ILE A 143 -11.95 -6.97 1.16
C ILE A 143 -12.02 -7.72 -0.16
N GLY A 144 -12.10 -7.03 -1.30
CA GLY A 144 -12.01 -7.65 -2.63
C GLY A 144 -10.67 -8.36 -2.85
N GLU A 145 -9.56 -7.76 -2.43
CA GLU A 145 -8.23 -8.40 -2.47
C GLU A 145 -8.16 -9.65 -1.58
N ILE A 146 -8.70 -9.57 -0.36
CA ILE A 146 -8.77 -10.73 0.54
C ILE A 146 -9.63 -11.85 -0.06
N ALA A 147 -10.79 -11.52 -0.65
CA ALA A 147 -11.66 -12.50 -1.29
C ALA A 147 -10.94 -13.22 -2.45
N THR A 148 -10.19 -12.47 -3.27
CA THR A 148 -9.37 -13.03 -4.35
C THR A 148 -8.28 -13.96 -3.82
N GLN A 149 -7.67 -13.63 -2.68
CA GLN A 149 -6.69 -14.51 -2.03
C GLN A 149 -7.31 -15.79 -1.49
N ILE A 150 -8.50 -15.72 -0.90
CA ILE A 150 -9.25 -16.90 -0.43
C ILE A 150 -9.58 -17.80 -1.62
N ASP A 151 -10.05 -17.24 -2.73
CA ASP A 151 -10.37 -17.99 -3.95
C ASP A 151 -9.12 -18.72 -4.49
N GLY A 152 -7.99 -18.02 -4.58
CA GLY A 152 -6.72 -18.63 -4.97
C GLY A 152 -6.22 -19.73 -4.01
N VAL A 153 -6.58 -19.68 -2.72
CA VAL A 153 -6.30 -20.76 -1.76
C VAL A 153 -7.25 -21.94 -1.98
N ALA A 154 -8.53 -21.69 -2.26
CA ALA A 154 -9.52 -22.72 -2.57
C ALA A 154 -9.12 -23.52 -3.84
N ASP A 155 -8.64 -22.83 -4.88
CA ASP A 155 -8.13 -23.48 -6.09
C ASP A 155 -6.93 -24.38 -5.81
N ARG A 156 -5.98 -23.93 -4.98
CA ARG A 156 -4.84 -24.76 -4.56
C ARG A 156 -5.29 -25.98 -3.77
N LEU A 157 -6.29 -25.84 -2.90
CA LEU A 157 -6.85 -26.95 -2.15
C LEU A 157 -7.48 -27.99 -3.09
N LYS A 158 -8.24 -27.53 -4.09
CA LYS A 158 -8.82 -28.39 -5.14
C LYS A 158 -7.74 -29.12 -5.94
N GLN A 159 -6.68 -28.43 -6.36
CA GLN A 159 -5.54 -29.04 -7.06
C GLN A 159 -4.84 -30.09 -6.19
N TYR A 160 -4.69 -29.80 -4.89
CA TYR A 160 -4.07 -30.71 -3.94
C TYR A 160 -4.87 -32.02 -3.77
N CYS A 161 -6.21 -32.00 -3.85
CA CYS A 161 -7.01 -33.23 -3.84
C CYS A 161 -6.62 -34.21 -4.98
N PHE A 162 -6.38 -33.69 -6.19
CA PHE A 162 -5.92 -34.49 -7.32
C PHE A 162 -4.52 -35.04 -7.09
N LYS A 163 -3.60 -34.21 -6.59
CA LYS A 163 -2.24 -34.63 -6.25
C LYS A 163 -2.23 -35.76 -5.22
N LEU A 164 -3.04 -35.66 -4.17
CA LEU A 164 -3.12 -36.67 -3.13
C LEU A 164 -3.56 -38.03 -3.69
N SER A 165 -4.52 -38.01 -4.63
CA SER A 165 -4.95 -39.21 -5.35
C SER A 165 -3.84 -39.77 -6.25
N GLU A 166 -3.06 -38.91 -6.91
CA GLU A 166 -1.91 -39.35 -7.71
C GLU A 166 -0.79 -39.95 -6.87
N MET A 167 -0.45 -39.34 -5.73
CA MET A 167 0.54 -39.85 -4.77
C MET A 167 0.14 -41.26 -4.29
N SER A 168 -1.13 -41.44 -3.92
CA SER A 168 -1.65 -42.75 -3.53
C SER A 168 -1.61 -43.77 -4.68
N ARG A 169 -1.95 -43.35 -5.90
CA ARG A 169 -1.90 -44.23 -7.09
C ARG A 169 -0.47 -44.66 -7.42
N LYS A 170 0.50 -43.77 -7.28
CA LYS A 170 1.92 -44.02 -7.58
C LYS A 170 2.66 -44.66 -6.41
N MET A 171 2.09 -44.66 -5.21
CA MET A 171 2.76 -45.05 -3.96
C MET A 171 4.05 -44.23 -3.71
N GLU A 172 4.02 -42.96 -4.10
CA GLU A 172 5.17 -42.05 -4.05
C GLU A 172 4.75 -40.70 -3.44
N ASN A 173 5.66 -40.10 -2.68
CA ASN A 173 5.48 -38.76 -2.12
C ASN A 173 5.97 -37.67 -3.08
N ASP A 174 5.36 -36.49 -2.99
CA ASP A 174 5.88 -35.29 -3.65
C ASP A 174 7.27 -34.94 -3.07
N LYS A 175 8.07 -34.22 -3.87
CA LYS A 175 9.38 -33.72 -3.47
C LYS A 175 9.38 -32.19 -3.36
N ASP A 176 10.17 -31.66 -2.44
CA ASP A 176 10.41 -30.23 -2.32
C ASP A 176 11.34 -29.70 -3.44
N TRP A 177 11.61 -28.39 -3.40
CA TRP A 177 12.50 -27.73 -4.38
C TRP A 177 13.97 -28.17 -4.28
N GLN A 178 14.36 -28.84 -3.20
CA GLN A 178 15.69 -29.45 -3.02
C GLN A 178 15.69 -30.94 -3.40
N GLY A 179 14.53 -31.51 -3.73
CA GLY A 179 14.37 -32.92 -4.11
C GLY A 179 14.12 -33.87 -2.94
N HIS A 180 13.90 -33.37 -1.72
CA HIS A 180 13.56 -34.20 -0.56
C HIS A 180 12.09 -34.56 -0.56
N GLU A 181 11.77 -35.80 -0.19
CA GLU A 181 10.38 -36.22 -0.02
C GLU A 181 9.70 -35.40 1.09
N VAL A 182 8.48 -34.94 0.81
CA VAL A 182 7.66 -34.23 1.78
C VAL A 182 6.47 -35.08 2.21
N GLU A 183 6.04 -34.88 3.45
CA GLU A 183 4.84 -35.54 3.96
C GLU A 183 3.62 -35.18 3.09
N PRO A 184 2.68 -36.12 2.90
CA PRO A 184 1.46 -35.85 2.13
C PRO A 184 0.72 -34.59 2.59
N THR A 185 0.72 -34.32 3.90
CA THR A 185 0.04 -33.19 4.54
C THR A 185 0.76 -31.84 4.39
N TYR A 186 1.98 -31.79 3.86
CA TYR A 186 2.78 -30.56 3.77
C TYR A 186 2.02 -29.41 3.09
N THR A 187 1.42 -29.67 1.93
CA THR A 187 0.65 -28.66 1.19
C THR A 187 -0.61 -28.24 1.95
N LEU A 188 -1.28 -29.18 2.63
CA LEU A 188 -2.46 -28.89 3.43
C LEU A 188 -2.12 -27.97 4.62
N ASN A 189 -1.00 -28.24 5.30
CA ASN A 189 -0.52 -27.40 6.41
C ASN A 189 -0.22 -25.97 5.94
N HIS A 190 0.39 -25.81 4.76
CA HIS A 190 0.63 -24.49 4.17
C HIS A 190 -0.67 -23.74 3.83
N ILE A 191 -1.69 -24.45 3.34
CA ILE A 191 -3.01 -23.89 3.07
C ILE A 191 -3.68 -23.42 4.37
N ILE A 192 -3.65 -24.24 5.42
CA ILE A 192 -4.22 -23.91 6.74
C ILE A 192 -3.52 -22.67 7.32
N GLY A 193 -2.20 -22.59 7.22
CA GLY A 193 -1.43 -21.43 7.65
C GLY A 193 -1.89 -20.15 6.95
N ARG A 194 -2.03 -20.18 5.62
CA ARG A 194 -2.51 -19.03 4.83
C ARG A 194 -3.93 -18.61 5.19
N LEU A 195 -4.84 -19.55 5.41
CA LEU A 195 -6.22 -19.23 5.81
C LEU A 195 -6.25 -18.61 7.22
N SER A 196 -5.38 -19.07 8.12
CA SER A 196 -5.24 -18.50 9.46
C SER A 196 -4.73 -17.06 9.41
N ASP A 197 -3.72 -16.77 8.58
CA ASP A 197 -3.23 -15.41 8.36
C ASP A 197 -4.31 -14.49 7.77
N LEU A 198 -5.04 -14.97 6.76
CA LEU A 198 -6.14 -14.21 6.14
C LEU A 198 -7.26 -13.90 7.15
N LYS A 199 -7.60 -14.85 8.02
CA LYS A 199 -8.54 -14.62 9.11
C LYS A 199 -8.06 -13.49 10.03
N GLU A 200 -6.80 -13.51 10.46
CA GLU A 200 -6.25 -12.46 11.32
C GLU A 200 -6.26 -11.08 10.64
N HIS A 201 -6.04 -11.03 9.33
CA HIS A 201 -6.15 -9.79 8.55
C HIS A 201 -7.59 -9.27 8.54
N ILE A 202 -8.57 -10.14 8.25
CA ILE A 202 -9.99 -9.79 8.25
C ILE A 202 -10.38 -9.25 9.62
N ASP A 203 -10.10 -9.98 10.70
CA ASP A 203 -10.52 -9.61 12.06
C ASP A 203 -9.93 -8.25 12.47
N SER A 204 -8.63 -8.05 12.22
CA SER A 204 -7.93 -6.81 12.57
C SER A 204 -8.48 -5.61 11.79
N TYR A 205 -8.73 -5.81 10.50
CA TYR A 205 -9.25 -4.79 9.61
C TYR A 205 -10.70 -4.43 9.94
N TRP A 206 -11.56 -5.44 10.08
CA TRP A 206 -12.99 -5.28 10.31
C TRP A 206 -13.27 -4.48 11.58
N LYS A 207 -12.52 -4.79 12.65
CA LYS A 207 -12.59 -4.08 13.92
C LYS A 207 -12.33 -2.57 13.79
N ILE A 208 -11.39 -2.16 12.92
CA ILE A 208 -11.00 -0.76 12.76
C ILE A 208 -11.94 0.00 11.84
N TYR A 209 -12.27 -0.56 10.67
CA TYR A 209 -12.95 0.20 9.61
C TYR A 209 -14.46 -0.04 9.53
N VAL A 210 -14.96 -1.16 10.07
CA VAL A 210 -16.38 -1.54 9.99
C VAL A 210 -17.06 -1.44 11.35
N ASP A 211 -16.55 -2.14 12.37
CA ASP A 211 -17.23 -2.20 13.67
C ASP A 211 -17.17 -0.88 14.44
N LYS A 212 -16.10 -0.10 14.27
CA LYS A 212 -15.92 1.21 14.92
C LYS A 212 -16.94 2.28 14.47
N LYS A 213 -17.76 1.99 13.46
CA LYS A 213 -18.85 2.86 12.98
C LYS A 213 -20.18 2.66 13.72
N LYS A 214 -20.27 1.68 14.63
CA LYS A 214 -21.42 1.48 15.53
C LYS A 214 -21.17 2.16 16.86
#